data_AF-A0A535Y134-F1
#
_entry.id   AF-A0A535Y134-F1
#
_cell.length_a   1.000
_cell.length_b   1.000
_cell.length_c   1.000
_cell.angle_alpha   90.00
_cell.angle_beta   90.00
_cell.angle_gamma   90.00
#
_symmetry.space_group_name_H-M   'P 1'
#
loop_
_entity.id
_entity.type
_entity.pdbx_description
1 polymer ?
#
loop_
_entity_poly.entity_id
_entity_poly.type
_entity_poly.pdbx_seq_one_letter_code
_entity_poly.pdbx_strand_id
1 'polypeptide(L)'
;MVAGEPSMDRTRSLGALTEGTYDLLVVGGGVTGAGVAREASLRGFRVALVEQDDFASGTSSRSTKLIHGGLRYLKQLDFKLVAEAVQERQMLLQMAPHLVGATRFVFPVYRGDPDSLLALRMGLLVYDLFARLQAAVPHRILGPRALRGYEPGLRDRDMVGGAVYTDSRTDDARLTLAVLESATGYGAAVANYAGLEGFLRLADGRLA
;
A
#
# COMPACT_ATOMS: atom_id res chain seq x y z
N MET A 1 -9.67 28.47 -2.81
CA MET A 1 -8.62 27.89 -3.66
C MET A 1 -7.48 28.88 -3.71
N VAL A 2 -6.50 28.73 -2.81
CA VAL A 2 -5.23 29.44 -2.95
C VAL A 2 -4.44 28.66 -3.99
N ALA A 3 -3.99 29.33 -5.05
CA ALA A 3 -3.01 28.78 -5.97
C ALA A 3 -1.75 28.46 -5.14
N GLY A 4 -1.63 27.21 -4.72
CA GLY A 4 -0.72 26.78 -3.66
C GLY A 4 0.67 26.49 -4.20
N GLU A 5 1.68 26.89 -3.43
CA GLU A 5 3.08 26.51 -3.63
C GLU A 5 3.22 25.02 -3.96
N PRO A 6 4.22 24.61 -4.76
CA PRO A 6 4.46 23.20 -5.04
C PRO A 6 4.55 22.40 -3.72
N SER A 7 3.73 21.35 -3.60
CA SER A 7 3.55 20.51 -2.40
C SER A 7 4.85 19.90 -1.87
N MET A 8 5.87 19.76 -2.72
CA MET A 8 7.20 19.25 -2.41
C MET A 8 8.26 20.10 -3.10
N ASP A 9 8.58 21.26 -2.53
CA ASP A 9 9.72 22.09 -2.96
C ASP A 9 11.02 21.58 -2.33
N ARG A 10 11.87 20.97 -3.15
CA ARG A 10 13.17 20.45 -2.73
C ARG A 10 14.12 21.55 -2.25
N THR A 11 14.17 22.70 -2.92
CA THR A 11 15.09 23.79 -2.58
C THR A 11 14.75 24.33 -1.19
N ARG A 12 13.46 24.58 -0.94
CA ARG A 12 12.97 24.98 0.38
C ARG A 12 13.27 23.91 1.44
N SER A 13 13.04 22.65 1.12
CA SER A 13 13.26 21.53 2.06
C SER A 13 14.74 21.38 2.42
N LEU A 14 15.65 21.54 1.46
CA LEU A 14 17.10 21.55 1.72
C LEU A 14 17.51 22.71 2.64
N GLY A 15 16.98 23.92 2.43
CA GLY A 15 17.23 25.06 3.31
C GLY A 15 16.77 24.77 4.74
N ALA A 16 15.56 24.22 4.90
CA ALA A 16 15.04 23.82 6.21
C ALA A 16 15.93 22.74 6.85
N LEU A 17 16.35 21.73 6.10
CA LEU A 17 17.21 20.64 6.59
C LEU A 17 18.58 21.12 7.08
N THR A 18 19.15 22.15 6.46
CA THR A 18 20.46 22.71 6.87
C THR A 18 20.39 23.63 8.08
N GLU A 19 19.24 24.28 8.32
CA GLU A 19 19.09 25.29 9.36
C GLU A 19 18.32 24.79 10.59
N GLY A 20 17.59 23.68 10.44
CA GLY A 20 16.65 23.16 11.42
C GLY A 20 17.25 22.19 12.44
N THR A 21 16.53 22.02 13.55
CA THR A 21 16.72 20.90 14.48
C THR A 21 15.46 20.04 14.46
N TYR A 22 15.65 18.72 14.42
CA TYR A 22 14.58 17.76 14.20
C TYR A 22 14.50 16.77 15.37
N ASP A 23 13.28 16.34 15.67
CA ASP A 23 13.01 15.28 16.66
C ASP A 23 13.21 13.89 16.05
N LEU A 24 13.01 13.77 14.73
CA LEU A 24 13.09 12.52 13.98
C LEU A 24 13.73 12.74 12.61
N LEU A 25 14.77 11.95 12.31
CA LEU A 25 15.29 11.76 10.97
C LEU A 25 14.80 10.42 10.41
N VAL A 26 14.13 10.46 9.26
CA VAL A 26 13.71 9.29 8.48
C VAL A 26 14.65 9.12 7.30
N VAL A 27 15.22 7.92 7.15
CA VAL A 27 16.13 7.58 6.05
C VAL A 27 15.40 6.66 5.08
N GLY A 28 15.23 7.11 3.85
CA GLY A 28 14.51 6.43 2.79
C GLY A 28 13.12 7.02 2.53
N GLY A 29 12.87 7.40 1.28
CA GLY A 29 11.64 7.98 0.74
C GLY A 29 10.76 6.97 -0.01
N GLY A 30 10.84 5.70 0.36
CA GLY A 30 9.84 4.69 -0.01
C GLY A 30 8.56 4.80 0.85
N VAL A 31 7.56 3.96 0.57
CA VAL A 31 6.24 3.99 1.23
C VAL A 31 6.33 3.88 2.75
N THR A 32 7.29 3.10 3.27
CA THR A 32 7.52 2.97 4.72
C THR A 32 7.99 4.28 5.34
N GLY A 33 9.04 4.89 4.77
CA GLY A 33 9.56 6.16 5.27
C GLY A 33 8.56 7.30 5.11
N ALA A 34 7.84 7.34 3.98
CA ALA A 34 6.74 8.27 3.78
C ALA A 34 5.66 8.15 4.87
N GLY A 35 5.22 6.91 5.18
CA GLY A 35 4.23 6.66 6.22
C GLY A 35 4.71 7.08 7.61
N VAL A 36 5.95 6.74 7.96
CA VAL A 36 6.57 7.17 9.24
C VAL A 36 6.65 8.68 9.33
N ALA A 37 7.13 9.35 8.28
CA ALA A 37 7.26 10.81 8.27
C ALA A 37 5.89 11.49 8.39
N ARG A 38 4.88 10.99 7.68
CA ARG A 38 3.51 11.50 7.75
C ARG A 38 2.93 11.35 9.15
N GLU A 39 3.02 10.16 9.75
CA GLU A 39 2.45 9.88 11.07
C GLU A 39 3.16 10.67 12.18
N ALA A 40 4.49 10.79 12.13
CA ALA A 40 5.24 11.59 13.09
C ALA A 40 4.91 13.08 12.96
N SER A 41 4.80 13.61 11.74
CA SER A 41 4.46 15.02 11.51
C SER A 41 3.02 15.32 11.95
N LEU A 42 2.08 14.40 11.72
CA LEU A 42 0.70 14.48 12.23
C LEU A 42 0.62 14.59 13.75
N ARG A 43 1.60 14.02 14.46
CA ARG A 43 1.71 14.07 15.93
C ARG A 43 2.47 15.30 16.44
N GLY A 44 2.93 16.18 15.55
CA GLY A 44 3.60 17.44 15.89
C GLY A 44 5.11 17.34 16.07
N PHE A 45 5.75 16.22 15.72
CA PHE A 45 7.20 16.12 15.70
C PHE A 45 7.80 16.94 14.56
N ARG A 46 8.98 17.52 14.77
CA ARG A 46 9.80 18.09 13.70
C ARG A 46 10.50 16.95 12.96
N VAL A 47 10.05 16.66 11.75
CA VAL A 47 10.54 15.53 10.95
C VAL A 47 11.40 16.00 9.78
N ALA A 48 12.56 15.35 9.65
CA ALA A 48 13.39 15.37 8.45
C ALA A 48 13.28 14.02 7.73
N LEU A 49 13.18 14.01 6.41
CA LEU A 49 13.30 12.80 5.59
C LEU A 49 14.32 13.03 4.47
N VAL A 50 15.24 12.09 4.31
CA VAL A 50 16.21 12.09 3.22
C VAL A 50 16.12 10.79 2.41
N GLU A 51 16.18 10.92 1.09
CA GLU A 51 16.18 9.82 0.12
C GLU A 51 17.36 9.99 -0.83
N GLN A 52 18.16 8.95 -1.01
CA GLN A 52 19.38 8.98 -1.83
C GLN A 52 19.08 9.13 -3.33
N ASP A 53 17.97 8.57 -3.81
CA ASP A 53 17.55 8.57 -5.21
C ASP A 53 16.29 9.44 -5.37
N ASP A 54 15.42 9.13 -6.33
CA ASP A 54 14.09 9.75 -6.38
C ASP A 54 13.13 9.12 -5.36
N PHE A 55 12.07 9.84 -4.97
CA PHE A 55 11.04 9.29 -4.10
C PHE A 55 10.36 8.07 -4.73
N ALA A 56 10.03 7.08 -3.91
CA ALA A 56 9.45 5.79 -4.33
C ALA A 56 10.30 4.98 -5.35
N SER A 57 11.53 5.41 -5.68
CA SER A 57 12.37 4.79 -6.71
C SER A 57 12.86 3.38 -6.37
N GLY A 58 12.72 2.93 -5.12
CA GLY A 58 13.00 1.58 -4.63
C GLY A 58 11.84 0.59 -4.86
N THR A 59 11.60 -0.33 -3.91
CA THR A 59 10.55 -1.37 -4.04
C THR A 59 9.14 -0.76 -4.17
N SER A 60 8.92 0.44 -3.63
CA SER A 60 7.62 1.13 -3.63
C SER A 60 7.11 1.58 -5.00
N SER A 61 7.84 1.35 -6.08
CA SER A 61 7.40 1.54 -7.48
C SER A 61 7.39 0.24 -8.30
N ARG A 62 7.80 -0.88 -7.70
CA ARG A 62 8.02 -2.18 -8.36
C ARG A 62 7.14 -3.30 -7.80
N SER A 63 6.02 -2.96 -7.18
CA SER A 63 5.07 -3.96 -6.71
C SER A 63 4.19 -4.49 -7.84
N THR A 64 3.34 -5.46 -7.53
CA THR A 64 2.23 -5.90 -8.39
C THR A 64 1.14 -4.83 -8.56
N LYS A 65 1.27 -3.67 -7.90
CA LYS A 65 0.33 -2.54 -7.93
C LYS A 65 -1.05 -2.89 -7.39
N LEU A 66 -1.05 -3.79 -6.41
CA LEU A 66 -2.26 -4.25 -5.71
C LEU A 66 -2.17 -3.89 -4.24
N ILE A 67 -3.31 -3.48 -3.68
CA ILE A 67 -3.53 -3.43 -2.24
C ILE A 67 -4.41 -4.63 -1.93
N HIS A 68 -3.78 -5.73 -1.56
CA HIS A 68 -4.47 -6.99 -1.31
C HIS A 68 -4.46 -7.37 0.17
N GLY A 69 -5.56 -7.92 0.65
CA GLY A 69 -5.67 -8.51 1.98
C GLY A 69 -4.97 -9.87 2.13
N GLY A 70 -4.45 -10.44 1.04
CA GLY A 70 -3.54 -11.58 1.11
C GLY A 70 -4.22 -12.92 1.36
N LEU A 71 -5.20 -13.26 0.52
CA LEU A 71 -5.95 -14.53 0.55
C LEU A 71 -5.07 -15.78 0.76
N ARG A 72 -3.86 -15.78 0.19
CA ARG A 72 -2.88 -16.88 0.34
C ARG A 72 -2.45 -17.12 1.79
N TYR A 73 -2.35 -16.09 2.61
CA TYR A 73 -1.89 -16.18 4.00
C TYR A 73 -2.90 -16.89 4.91
N LEU A 74 -4.18 -16.99 4.51
CA LEU A 74 -5.16 -17.81 5.24
C LEU A 74 -4.75 -19.29 5.31
N LYS A 75 -4.02 -19.80 4.30
CA LYS A 75 -3.50 -21.17 4.33
C LYS A 75 -2.42 -21.37 5.38
N GLN A 76 -1.74 -20.30 5.77
CA GLN A 76 -0.71 -20.27 6.81
C GLN A 76 -1.33 -19.98 8.19
N LEU A 77 -2.67 -19.89 8.27
CA LEU A 77 -3.42 -19.53 9.47
C LEU A 77 -3.06 -18.15 10.05
N ASP A 78 -2.50 -17.26 9.21
CA ASP A 78 -2.17 -15.90 9.61
C ASP A 78 -3.38 -14.97 9.49
N PHE A 79 -4.40 -15.26 10.29
CA PHE A 79 -5.67 -14.53 10.27
C PHE A 79 -5.51 -13.06 10.67
N LYS A 80 -4.53 -12.77 11.54
CA LYS A 80 -4.26 -11.40 12.01
C LYS A 80 -3.77 -10.54 10.85
N LEU A 81 -2.76 -11.00 10.12
CA LEU A 81 -2.23 -10.29 8.96
C LEU A 81 -3.32 -10.04 7.91
N VAL A 82 -4.13 -11.05 7.63
CA VAL A 82 -5.22 -10.93 6.64
C VAL A 82 -6.27 -9.92 7.10
N ALA A 83 -6.66 -9.96 8.38
CA ALA A 83 -7.63 -9.01 8.93
C ALA A 83 -7.11 -7.56 8.88
N GLU A 84 -5.86 -7.33 9.28
CA GLU A 84 -5.21 -6.01 9.20
C GLU A 84 -5.14 -5.52 7.75
N ALA A 85 -4.64 -6.33 6.83
CA ALA A 85 -4.49 -5.95 5.43
C ALA A 85 -5.83 -5.66 4.75
N VAL A 86 -6.89 -6.41 5.08
CA VAL A 86 -8.24 -6.15 4.55
C VAL A 86 -8.81 -4.84 5.11
N GLN A 87 -8.60 -4.55 6.40
CA GLN A 87 -9.08 -3.32 7.02
C GLN A 87 -8.36 -2.08 6.47
N GLU A 88 -7.02 -2.12 6.38
CA GLU A 88 -6.22 -1.04 5.79
C GLU A 88 -6.59 -0.77 4.34
N ARG A 89 -6.86 -1.83 3.56
CA ARG A 89 -7.36 -1.68 2.19
C ARG A 89 -8.67 -0.89 2.11
N GLN A 90 -9.61 -1.15 3.02
CA GLN A 90 -10.87 -0.41 3.06
C GLN A 90 -10.65 1.06 3.46
N MET A 91 -9.75 1.31 4.40
CA MET A 91 -9.37 2.66 4.79
C MET A 91 -8.76 3.43 3.61
N LEU A 92 -7.84 2.81 2.87
CA LEU A 92 -7.20 3.42 1.70
C LEU A 92 -8.18 3.70 0.55
N LEU A 93 -9.16 2.81 0.33
CA LEU A 93 -10.25 3.05 -0.63
C LEU A 93 -11.08 4.29 -0.28
N GLN A 94 -11.26 4.59 1.01
CA GLN A 94 -12.01 5.75 1.49
C GLN A 94 -11.15 7.02 1.52
N MET A 95 -9.89 6.91 1.96
CA MET A 95 -8.99 8.05 2.11
C MET A 95 -8.41 8.55 0.78
N ALA A 96 -8.11 7.64 -0.14
CA ALA A 96 -7.47 7.97 -1.42
C ALA A 96 -8.20 7.33 -2.62
N PRO A 97 -9.51 7.60 -2.81
CA PRO A 97 -10.30 6.99 -3.90
C PRO A 97 -9.80 7.35 -5.31
N HIS A 98 -8.97 8.38 -5.43
CA HIS A 98 -8.32 8.80 -6.68
C HIS A 98 -7.04 8.00 -6.99
N LEU A 99 -6.48 7.26 -6.01
CA LEU A 99 -5.26 6.44 -6.15
C LEU A 99 -5.51 4.96 -5.92
N VAL A 100 -6.56 4.60 -5.19
CA VAL A 100 -6.91 3.23 -4.84
C VAL A 100 -8.29 2.92 -5.35
N GLY A 101 -8.40 1.87 -6.18
CA GLY A 101 -9.65 1.49 -6.81
C GLY A 101 -9.95 0.01 -6.63
N ALA A 102 -11.22 -0.31 -6.37
CA ALA A 102 -11.68 -1.70 -6.33
C ALA A 102 -11.51 -2.37 -7.71
N THR A 103 -11.09 -3.62 -7.73
CA THR A 103 -10.89 -4.42 -8.95
C THR A 103 -11.33 -5.86 -8.70
N ARG A 104 -11.95 -6.46 -9.72
CA ARG A 104 -12.41 -7.85 -9.65
C ARG A 104 -11.28 -8.79 -10.05
N PHE A 105 -11.14 -9.86 -9.28
CA PHE A 105 -10.19 -10.94 -9.52
C PHE A 105 -10.96 -12.20 -9.88
N VAL A 106 -10.45 -12.93 -10.85
CA VAL A 106 -10.97 -14.23 -11.30
C VAL A 106 -9.97 -15.29 -10.89
N PHE A 107 -10.37 -16.21 -10.01
CA PHE A 107 -9.55 -17.33 -9.55
C PHE A 107 -10.14 -18.64 -10.09
N PRO A 108 -9.64 -19.17 -11.22
CA PRO A 108 -10.08 -20.46 -11.74
C PRO A 108 -9.52 -21.62 -10.90
N VAL A 109 -10.29 -22.70 -10.80
CA VAL A 109 -9.90 -23.94 -10.13
C VAL A 109 -10.05 -25.10 -11.11
N TYR A 110 -8.96 -25.82 -11.31
CA TYR A 110 -8.84 -26.99 -12.17
C TYR A 110 -8.72 -28.28 -11.35
N ARG A 111 -9.05 -29.40 -11.98
CA ARG A 111 -8.85 -30.72 -11.39
C ARG A 111 -7.35 -30.96 -11.20
N GLY A 112 -6.96 -31.28 -9.96
CA GLY A 112 -5.56 -31.48 -9.57
C GLY A 112 -4.90 -30.25 -8.94
N ASP A 113 -5.59 -29.09 -8.92
CA ASP A 113 -5.11 -27.93 -8.16
C ASP A 113 -5.05 -28.25 -6.66
N PRO A 114 -4.08 -27.68 -5.92
CA PRO A 114 -3.97 -27.88 -4.48
C PRO A 114 -5.17 -27.31 -3.72
N ASP A 115 -5.87 -26.33 -4.32
CA ASP A 115 -7.02 -25.66 -3.74
C ASP A 115 -8.32 -26.19 -4.32
N SER A 116 -9.13 -26.82 -3.48
CA SER A 116 -10.50 -27.17 -3.87
C SER A 116 -11.39 -25.93 -3.91
N LEU A 117 -12.47 -25.99 -4.73
CA LEU A 117 -13.50 -24.95 -4.72
C LEU A 117 -14.11 -24.72 -3.33
N LEU A 118 -14.21 -25.76 -2.51
CA LEU A 118 -14.72 -25.66 -1.14
C LEU A 118 -13.74 -24.87 -0.26
N ALA A 119 -12.44 -25.18 -0.32
CA ALA A 119 -11.42 -24.44 0.42
C ALA A 119 -11.39 -22.96 0.01
N LEU A 120 -11.44 -22.68 -1.29
CA LEU A 120 -11.49 -21.32 -1.82
C LEU A 120 -12.73 -20.57 -1.34
N ARG A 121 -13.91 -21.21 -1.34
CA ARG A 121 -15.15 -20.65 -0.80
C ARG A 121 -15.01 -20.28 0.68
N MET A 122 -14.46 -21.18 1.50
CA MET A 122 -14.28 -20.92 2.93
C MET A 122 -13.28 -19.79 3.18
N GLY A 123 -12.18 -19.74 2.44
CA GLY A 123 -11.21 -18.63 2.53
C GLY A 123 -11.83 -17.28 2.18
N LEU A 124 -12.63 -17.23 1.12
CA LEU A 124 -13.30 -15.99 0.70
C LEU A 124 -14.44 -15.58 1.64
N LEU A 125 -15.12 -16.52 2.30
CA LEU A 125 -16.07 -16.21 3.37
C LEU A 125 -15.37 -15.50 4.54
N VAL A 126 -14.19 -15.98 4.97
CA VAL A 126 -13.39 -15.33 6.00
C VAL A 126 -12.93 -13.95 5.55
N TYR A 127 -12.53 -13.83 4.29
CA TYR A 127 -12.10 -12.56 3.69
C TYR A 127 -13.21 -11.50 3.69
N ASP A 128 -14.43 -11.88 3.28
CA ASP A 128 -15.60 -11.01 3.28
C ASP A 128 -16.03 -10.61 4.71
N LEU A 129 -15.88 -11.53 5.67
CA LEU A 129 -16.11 -11.23 7.09
C LEU A 129 -15.12 -10.19 7.62
N PHE A 130 -13.83 -10.33 7.33
CA PHE A 130 -12.82 -9.32 7.72
C PHE A 130 -13.02 -7.98 7.03
N ALA A 131 -13.55 -7.99 5.80
CA ALA A 131 -14.00 -6.78 5.13
C ALA A 131 -15.25 -6.15 5.76
N ARG A 132 -15.78 -6.75 6.85
CA ARG A 132 -17.04 -6.35 7.52
C ARG A 132 -18.21 -6.24 6.54
N LEU A 133 -18.21 -7.05 5.48
CA LEU A 133 -19.16 -6.97 4.37
C LEU A 133 -19.21 -5.58 3.69
N GLN A 134 -18.20 -4.72 3.89
CA GLN A 134 -18.07 -3.42 3.24
C GLN A 134 -17.46 -3.53 1.83
N ALA A 135 -17.08 -4.73 1.41
CA ALA A 135 -16.69 -4.96 0.03
C ALA A 135 -17.84 -4.54 -0.90
N ALA A 136 -17.56 -3.63 -1.84
CA ALA A 136 -18.57 -3.14 -2.79
C ALA A 136 -19.30 -4.26 -3.54
N VAL A 137 -18.65 -5.43 -3.68
CA VAL A 137 -19.24 -6.66 -4.23
C VAL A 137 -18.69 -7.89 -3.47
N PRO A 138 -19.56 -8.72 -2.83
CA PRO A 138 -19.16 -9.97 -2.19
C PRO A 138 -18.56 -10.99 -3.17
N HIS A 139 -17.83 -11.97 -2.65
CA HIS A 139 -17.31 -13.04 -3.50
C HIS A 139 -18.43 -13.91 -4.09
N ARG A 140 -18.16 -14.54 -5.24
CA ARG A 140 -19.05 -15.48 -5.91
C ARG A 140 -18.28 -16.71 -6.35
N ILE A 141 -18.80 -17.89 -6.01
CA ILE A 141 -18.33 -19.15 -6.60
C ILE A 141 -19.14 -19.43 -7.86
N LEU A 142 -18.44 -19.68 -8.97
CA LEU A 142 -19.03 -19.86 -10.29
C LEU A 142 -18.63 -21.21 -10.88
N GLY A 143 -19.57 -21.85 -11.57
CA GLY A 143 -19.26 -22.99 -12.43
C GLY A 143 -18.52 -22.56 -13.70
N PRO A 144 -17.94 -23.52 -14.47
CA PRO A 144 -17.05 -23.22 -15.60
C PRO A 144 -17.66 -22.30 -16.66
N ARG A 145 -18.94 -22.51 -17.00
CA ARG A 145 -19.64 -21.69 -18.00
C ARG A 145 -19.75 -20.23 -17.59
N ALA A 146 -20.08 -19.97 -16.33
CA ALA A 146 -20.23 -18.62 -15.81
C ALA A 146 -18.86 -17.93 -15.65
N LEU A 147 -17.83 -18.66 -15.24
CA LEU A 147 -16.47 -18.12 -15.10
C LEU A 147 -15.89 -17.66 -16.45
N ARG A 148 -16.15 -18.39 -17.54
CA ARG A 148 -15.77 -17.97 -18.90
C ARG A 148 -16.52 -16.73 -19.39
N GLY A 149 -17.69 -16.44 -18.84
CA GLY A 149 -18.36 -15.18 -19.08
C GLY A 149 -17.58 -13.98 -18.55
N TYR A 150 -16.71 -14.18 -17.55
CA TYR A 150 -15.79 -13.16 -17.04
C TYR A 150 -14.45 -13.14 -17.79
N GLU A 151 -13.87 -14.32 -18.06
CA GLU A 151 -12.60 -14.43 -18.78
C GLU A 151 -12.67 -15.55 -19.84
N PRO A 152 -12.97 -15.20 -21.11
CA PRO A 152 -13.07 -16.17 -22.21
C PRO A 152 -11.77 -16.89 -22.53
N GLY A 153 -10.61 -16.32 -22.16
CA GLY A 153 -9.29 -16.93 -22.42
C GLY A 153 -8.92 -18.09 -21.49
N LEU A 154 -9.75 -18.42 -20.49
CA LEU A 154 -9.47 -19.53 -19.58
C LEU A 154 -9.52 -20.89 -20.30
N ARG A 155 -8.58 -21.77 -19.94
CA ARG A 155 -8.52 -23.14 -20.46
C ARG A 155 -9.80 -23.91 -20.11
N ASP A 156 -10.44 -24.52 -21.11
CA ASP A 156 -11.67 -25.30 -20.88
C ASP A 156 -11.42 -26.62 -20.13
N ARG A 157 -10.36 -27.31 -20.51
CA ARG A 157 -10.09 -28.66 -20.05
C ARG A 157 -9.83 -28.68 -18.55
N ASP A 158 -10.49 -29.62 -17.87
CA ASP A 158 -10.34 -29.91 -16.45
C ASP A 158 -10.76 -28.76 -15.49
N MET A 159 -11.40 -27.70 -15.99
CA MET A 159 -11.91 -26.63 -15.13
C MET A 159 -13.12 -27.12 -14.32
N VAL A 160 -13.05 -27.00 -13.01
CA VAL A 160 -14.14 -27.38 -12.09
C VAL A 160 -15.04 -26.18 -11.80
N GLY A 161 -14.48 -24.97 -11.85
CA GLY A 161 -15.18 -23.70 -11.63
C GLY A 161 -14.18 -22.63 -11.20
N GLY A 162 -14.61 -21.68 -10.39
CA GLY A 162 -13.71 -20.72 -9.77
C GLY A 162 -14.43 -19.75 -8.86
N ALA A 163 -13.69 -18.76 -8.38
CA ALA A 163 -14.23 -17.64 -7.64
C ALA A 163 -14.03 -16.33 -8.40
N VAL A 164 -14.99 -15.41 -8.22
CA VAL A 164 -14.82 -13.99 -8.51
C VAL A 164 -14.90 -13.25 -7.19
N TYR A 165 -13.89 -12.44 -6.88
CA TYR A 165 -13.84 -11.66 -5.65
C TYR A 165 -13.27 -10.27 -5.90
N THR A 166 -13.40 -9.36 -4.93
CA THR A 166 -12.98 -7.97 -5.07
C THR A 166 -11.75 -7.70 -4.21
N ASP A 167 -10.68 -7.22 -4.85
CA ASP A 167 -9.53 -6.63 -4.18
C ASP A 167 -9.30 -5.20 -4.66
N SER A 168 -8.15 -4.58 -4.36
CA SER A 168 -7.86 -3.21 -4.78
C SER A 168 -6.58 -3.11 -5.60
N ARG A 169 -6.58 -2.20 -6.58
CA ARG A 169 -5.39 -1.79 -7.35
C ARG A 169 -4.99 -0.37 -6.96
N THR A 170 -3.72 -0.06 -7.17
CA THR A 170 -3.18 1.28 -6.93
C THR A 170 -2.02 1.59 -7.87
N ASP A 171 -1.63 2.86 -7.95
CA ASP A 171 -0.33 3.27 -8.44
C ASP A 171 0.58 3.44 -7.20
N ASP A 172 1.53 2.53 -7.03
CA ASP A 172 2.36 2.42 -5.83
C ASP A 172 3.31 3.61 -5.64
N ALA A 173 3.87 4.11 -6.75
CA ALA A 173 4.68 5.32 -6.73
C ALA A 173 3.85 6.55 -6.36
N ARG A 174 2.69 6.74 -6.99
CA ARG A 174 1.81 7.88 -6.69
C ARG A 174 1.23 7.83 -5.28
N LEU A 175 0.89 6.64 -4.78
CA LEU A 175 0.47 6.48 -3.39
C LEU A 175 1.57 6.92 -2.43
N THR A 176 2.82 6.51 -2.69
CA THR A 176 3.98 6.94 -1.89
C THR A 176 4.16 8.46 -1.92
N LEU A 177 4.07 9.08 -3.09
CA LEU A 177 4.17 10.54 -3.24
C LEU A 177 3.04 11.26 -2.52
N ALA A 178 1.79 10.80 -2.61
CA ALA A 178 0.67 11.42 -1.90
C ALA A 178 0.83 11.35 -0.38
N VAL A 179 1.44 10.28 0.14
CA VAL A 179 1.78 10.16 1.57
C VAL A 179 2.87 11.18 1.96
N LEU A 180 3.89 11.38 1.12
CA LEU A 180 4.93 12.40 1.32
C LEU A 180 4.37 13.82 1.23
N GLU A 181 3.52 14.12 0.26
CA GLU A 181 2.82 15.41 0.15
C GLU A 181 1.97 15.70 1.39
N SER A 182 1.33 14.67 1.94
CA SER A 182 0.63 14.82 3.21
C SER A 182 1.61 15.10 4.35
N ALA A 183 2.78 14.46 4.39
CA ALA A 183 3.80 14.74 5.41
C ALA A 183 4.34 16.18 5.31
N THR A 184 4.65 16.68 4.12
CA THR A 184 5.09 18.07 3.90
C THR A 184 3.98 19.06 4.24
N GLY A 185 2.72 18.73 3.96
CA GLY A 185 1.56 19.50 4.40
C GLY A 185 1.44 19.64 5.92
N TYR A 186 2.02 18.69 6.69
CA TYR A 186 2.14 18.76 8.15
C TYR A 186 3.50 19.29 8.64
N GLY A 187 4.34 19.81 7.74
CA GLY A 187 5.59 20.48 8.08
C GLY A 187 6.84 19.60 8.06
N ALA A 188 6.77 18.37 7.55
CA ALA A 188 7.97 17.56 7.30
C ALA A 188 8.88 18.23 6.28
N ALA A 189 10.18 18.29 6.55
CA ALA A 189 11.18 18.66 5.55
C ALA A 189 11.66 17.39 4.86
N VAL A 190 11.39 17.26 3.55
CA VAL A 190 11.70 16.03 2.79
C VAL A 190 12.55 16.36 1.57
N ALA A 191 13.64 15.62 1.36
CA ALA A 191 14.52 15.80 0.21
C ALA A 191 14.92 14.46 -0.43
N ASN A 192 14.68 14.35 -1.74
CA ASN A 192 15.23 13.32 -2.60
C ASN A 192 16.60 13.76 -3.16
N TYR A 193 17.37 12.81 -3.68
CA TYR A 193 18.77 13.00 -4.09
C TYR A 193 19.63 13.59 -2.95
N ALA A 194 19.41 13.09 -1.74
CA ALA A 194 20.09 13.45 -0.50
C ALA A 194 20.42 12.14 0.25
N GLY A 195 21.62 11.60 -0.01
CA GLY A 195 22.08 10.38 0.63
C GLY A 195 22.60 10.64 2.05
N LEU A 196 22.29 9.74 2.99
CA LEU A 196 22.92 9.73 4.31
C LEU A 196 24.26 8.99 4.21
N GLU A 197 25.37 9.69 4.43
CA GLU A 197 26.72 9.10 4.37
C GLU A 197 27.25 8.62 5.73
N GLY A 198 26.75 9.22 6.82
CA GLY A 198 27.20 8.91 8.17
C GLY A 198 26.52 9.79 9.21
N PHE A 199 26.88 9.56 10.47
CA PHE A 199 26.34 10.32 11.60
C PHE A 199 27.45 11.05 12.34
N LEU A 200 27.23 12.33 12.66
CA LEU A 200 28.07 13.05 13.61
C LEU A 200 27.41 12.97 14.97
N ARG A 201 28.10 12.37 15.95
CA ARG A 201 27.58 12.23 17.30
C ARG A 201 28.18 13.30 18.19
N LEU A 202 27.31 14.11 18.79
CA LEU A 202 27.70 15.12 19.77
C LEU A 202 27.98 14.46 21.13
N ALA A 203 28.76 15.16 21.97
CA ALA A 203 29.15 14.67 23.29
C ALA A 203 27.96 14.42 24.24
N ASP A 204 26.83 15.11 24.01
CA ASP A 204 25.57 14.95 24.75
C ASP A 204 24.68 13.81 24.23
N GLY A 205 25.16 13.05 23.24
CA GLY A 205 24.46 11.90 22.66
C GLY A 205 23.53 12.23 21.50
N ARG A 206 23.31 13.51 21.17
CA ARG A 206 22.55 13.93 19.98
C ARG A 206 23.31 13.63 18.68
N LEU A 207 22.56 13.54 17.58
CA LEU A 207 23.11 13.51 16.23
C LEU A 207 23.08 14.92 15.65
N ALA A 208 24.16 15.31 14.97
CA ALA A 208 24.32 16.56 14.24
C ALA A 208 24.43 16.30 12.74
#